data_AF-A0A2D6Q2I4-F1
#
_entry.id   AF-A0A2D6Q2I4-F1
#
_cell.length_a   1.000
_cell.length_b   1.000
_cell.length_c   1.000
_cell.angle_alpha   90.00
_cell.angle_beta   90.00
_cell.angle_gamma   90.00
#
_symmetry.space_group_name_H-M   'P 1'
#
loop_
_entity.id
_entity.type
_entity.pdbx_description
1 polymer ?
#
loop_
_entity_poly.entity_id
_entity_poly.type
_entity_poly.pdbx_seq_one_letter_code
_entity_poly.pdbx_strand_id
1 'polypeptide(L)'
;MGDNIDPENLEEFSIPEGVLTQLFEFSGDADHSKGFILAFVTHSGKPLVYTKTQNQIVEMGLRKALEKYLIGIEEAEGMQHMDNEDPEMGLD
;
A
#
# COMPACT_ATOMS: atom_id res chain seq x y z
N MET A 1 36.64 -9.29 19.46
CA MET A 1 35.32 -9.76 19.89
C MET A 1 34.48 -9.84 18.63
N GLY A 2 34.17 -11.04 18.16
CA GLY A 2 33.28 -11.20 17.01
C GLY A 2 31.86 -11.16 17.52
N ASP A 3 31.05 -10.25 17.01
CA ASP A 3 29.63 -10.22 17.31
C ASP A 3 29.03 -11.53 16.79
N ASN A 4 28.53 -12.36 17.72
CA ASN A 4 27.72 -13.53 17.38
C ASN A 4 26.37 -13.00 16.90
N ILE A 5 26.28 -12.71 15.60
CA ILE A 5 25.00 -12.40 14.95
C ILE A 5 24.23 -13.70 14.88
N ASP A 6 23.17 -13.81 15.67
CA ASP A 6 22.22 -14.92 15.63
C ASP A 6 21.32 -14.76 14.39
N PRO A 7 21.51 -15.56 13.32
CA PRO A 7 20.76 -15.39 12.08
C PRO A 7 19.27 -15.70 12.22
N GLU A 8 18.85 -16.41 13.27
CA GLU A 8 17.44 -16.74 13.52
C GLU A 8 16.73 -15.68 14.37
N ASN A 9 17.46 -14.69 14.89
CA ASN A 9 16.93 -13.60 15.72
C ASN A 9 17.34 -12.22 15.19
N LEU A 10 17.53 -12.10 13.87
CA LEU A 10 17.65 -10.82 13.20
C LEU A 10 16.28 -10.11 13.23
N GLU A 11 16.24 -8.86 13.69
CA GLU A 11 15.01 -8.05 13.63
C GLU A 11 14.47 -8.01 12.18
N GLU A 12 13.15 -8.18 12.03
CA GLU A 12 12.53 -8.18 10.73
C GLU A 12 12.79 -6.83 10.04
N PHE A 13 13.43 -6.84 8.86
CA PHE A 13 13.70 -5.61 8.10
C PHE A 13 12.41 -4.79 7.99
N SER A 14 12.45 -3.61 8.60
CA SER A 14 11.40 -2.60 8.55
C SER A 14 11.98 -1.34 7.89
N ILE A 15 11.11 -0.57 7.25
CA ILE A 15 11.51 0.71 6.68
C ILE A 15 12.02 1.59 7.83
N PRO A 16 13.23 2.17 7.72
CA PRO A 16 13.78 3.00 8.79
C PRO A 16 12.83 4.15 9.14
N GLU A 17 12.62 4.39 10.44
CA GLU A 17 11.68 5.41 10.92
C GLU A 17 12.00 6.81 10.37
N GLY A 18 13.28 7.12 10.12
CA GLY A 18 13.70 8.36 9.49
C GLY A 18 13.11 8.56 8.09
N VAL A 19 13.00 7.50 7.29
CA VAL A 19 12.38 7.54 5.96
C VAL A 19 10.87 7.76 6.09
N LEU A 20 10.21 7.05 7.01
CA LEU A 20 8.77 7.22 7.27
C LEU A 20 8.46 8.64 7.78
N THR A 21 9.36 9.23 8.55
CA THR A 21 9.24 10.61 9.02
C THR A 21 9.42 11.59 7.87
N GLN A 22 10.39 11.40 6.97
CA GLN A 22 10.53 12.23 5.78
C GLN A 22 9.30 12.15 4.86
N LEU A 23 8.76 10.95 4.64
CA LEU A 23 7.51 10.77 3.87
C LEU A 23 6.34 11.53 4.51
N PHE A 24 6.24 11.50 5.84
CA PHE A 24 5.22 12.27 6.54
C PHE A 24 5.42 13.79 6.36
N GLU A 25 6.64 14.29 6.51
CA GLU A 25 6.95 15.72 6.35
C GLU A 25 6.77 16.21 4.91
N PHE A 26 6.99 15.35 3.92
CA PHE A 26 6.75 15.68 2.50
C PHE A 26 5.29 15.55 2.07
N SER A 27 4.40 15.04 2.92
CA SER A 27 2.97 14.94 2.66
C SER A 27 2.23 16.15 3.22
N GLY A 28 1.22 16.64 2.49
CA GLY A 28 0.40 17.77 2.94
C GLY A 28 1.11 19.12 2.82
N ASP A 29 0.60 20.11 3.56
CA ASP A 29 1.19 21.44 3.70
C ASP A 29 1.94 21.55 5.04
N ALA A 30 2.68 22.63 5.25
CA ALA A 30 3.59 22.82 6.38
C ALA A 30 2.97 22.43 7.73
N ASP A 31 1.69 22.77 7.95
CA ASP A 31 0.98 22.53 9.22
C ASP A 31 -0.25 21.63 9.12
N HIS A 32 -0.71 21.25 7.91
CA HIS A 32 -2.02 20.63 7.73
C HIS A 32 -2.02 19.50 6.70
N SER A 33 -2.97 18.57 6.90
CA SER A 33 -3.28 17.49 5.94
C SER A 33 -2.13 16.53 5.68
N LYS A 34 -1.22 16.35 6.65
CA LYS A 34 -0.11 15.41 6.53
C LYS A 34 -0.56 13.98 6.77
N GLY A 35 -0.08 13.05 5.95
CA GLY A 35 -0.25 11.63 6.15
C GLY A 35 -0.12 10.82 4.88
N PHE A 36 0.12 9.52 5.07
CA PHE A 36 0.18 8.54 4.00
C PHE A 36 -0.26 7.15 4.48
N ILE A 37 -0.62 6.31 3.51
CA ILE A 37 -0.75 4.85 3.66
C ILE A 37 0.26 4.23 2.69
N LEU A 38 1.12 3.33 3.19
CA LEU A 38 2.17 2.67 2.42
C LEU A 38 1.97 1.15 2.50
N ALA A 39 1.73 0.53 1.35
CA ALA A 39 1.77 -0.91 1.18
C ALA A 39 3.15 -1.32 0.64
N PHE A 40 3.82 -2.26 1.29
CA PHE A 40 5.14 -2.74 0.88
C PHE A 40 5.36 -4.19 1.31
N VAL A 41 6.43 -4.81 0.79
CA VAL A 41 6.80 -6.19 1.10
C VAL A 41 8.07 -6.18 1.96
N THR A 42 8.08 -6.97 3.03
CA THR A 42 9.27 -7.14 3.87
C THR A 42 10.34 -7.98 3.18
N HIS A 43 11.54 -8.03 3.75
CA HIS A 43 12.61 -8.92 3.27
C HIS A 43 12.22 -10.42 3.30
N SER A 44 11.21 -10.80 4.08
CA SER A 44 10.65 -12.16 4.17
C SER A 44 9.55 -12.43 3.14
N GLY A 45 9.23 -11.47 2.27
CA GLY A 45 8.18 -11.61 1.25
C GLY A 45 6.76 -11.35 1.79
N LYS A 46 6.63 -10.90 3.05
CA LYS A 46 5.32 -10.65 3.67
C LYS A 46 4.80 -9.25 3.29
N PRO A 47 3.60 -9.13 2.72
CA PRO A 47 2.98 -7.83 2.48
C PRO A 47 2.54 -7.20 3.81
N LEU A 48 2.83 -5.90 3.96
CA LEU A 48 2.43 -5.09 5.11
C LEU A 48 1.85 -3.75 4.63
N VAL A 49 1.00 -3.17 5.48
CA VAL A 49 0.47 -1.82 5.31
C VAL A 49 0.84 -0.99 6.54
N TYR A 50 1.53 0.12 6.30
CA TYR A 50 1.88 1.10 7.33
C TYR A 50 1.13 2.41 7.10
N THR A 51 0.62 2.99 8.17
CA THR A 51 -0.17 4.22 8.13
C THR A 51 0.39 5.21 9.13
N LYS A 52 0.64 6.45 8.68
CA LYS A 52 0.98 7.57 9.55
C LYS A 52 0.24 8.80 9.08
N THR A 53 -0.58 9.38 9.95
CA THR A 53 -1.46 10.50 9.63
C THR A 53 -1.46 11.51 10.75
N GLN A 54 -1.66 12.77 10.40
CA GLN A 54 -1.71 13.86 11.38
C GLN A 54 -2.96 13.76 12.27
N ASN A 55 -4.06 13.26 11.71
CA ASN A 55 -5.32 13.06 12.42
C ASN A 55 -6.18 12.02 11.70
N GLN A 56 -7.24 11.60 12.39
CA GLN A 56 -8.18 10.58 11.90
C GLN A 56 -8.93 10.99 10.62
N ILE A 57 -9.18 12.28 10.40
CA ILE A 57 -9.90 12.77 9.20
C ILE A 57 -9.04 12.53 7.96
N VAL A 58 -7.74 12.85 8.03
CA VAL A 58 -6.78 12.57 6.95
C VAL A 58 -6.71 11.06 6.67
N GLU A 59 -6.66 10.24 7.72
CA GLU A 59 -6.65 8.78 7.56
C GLU A 59 -7.90 8.24 6.86
N MET A 60 -9.08 8.72 7.25
CA MET A 60 -10.34 8.35 6.60
C MET A 60 -10.36 8.76 5.12
N GLY A 61 -9.85 9.94 4.80
CA GLY A 61 -9.71 10.41 3.43
C GLY A 61 -8.79 9.51 2.59
N LEU A 62 -7.61 9.15 3.13
CA LEU A 62 -6.65 8.28 2.46
C LEU A 62 -7.22 6.88 2.24
N ARG A 63 -7.90 6.30 3.23
CA ARG A 63 -8.56 4.99 3.10
C ARG A 63 -9.62 5.03 2.00
N LYS A 64 -10.43 6.09 1.93
CA LYS A 64 -11.46 6.21 0.88
C LYS A 64 -10.86 6.42 -0.51
N ALA A 65 -9.75 7.14 -0.61
CA ALA A 65 -9.02 7.30 -1.87
C ALA A 65 -8.45 5.96 -2.37
N LEU A 66 -7.82 5.17 -1.47
CA LEU A 66 -7.31 3.83 -1.79
C LEU A 66 -8.43 2.88 -2.22
N GLU A 67 -9.55 2.85 -1.49
CA GLU A 67 -10.71 2.02 -1.82
C GLU A 67 -11.20 2.28 -3.25
N LYS A 68 -11.35 3.56 -3.62
CA LYS A 68 -11.77 3.95 -4.98
C LYS A 68 -10.74 3.55 -6.04
N TYR A 69 -9.45 3.68 -5.74
CA TYR A 69 -8.39 3.27 -6.65
C TYR A 69 -8.42 1.77 -6.92
N LEU A 70 -8.57 0.94 -5.87
CA LEU A 70 -8.66 -0.51 -5.99
C LEU A 70 -9.89 -0.96 -6.76
N ILE A 71 -11.07 -0.38 -6.46
CA ILE A 71 -12.31 -0.64 -7.23
C ILE A 71 -12.08 -0.33 -8.72
N GLY A 72 -11.45 0.80 -9.04
CA GLY A 72 -11.17 1.15 -10.44
C GLY A 72 -10.24 0.19 -11.17
N ILE A 73 -9.30 -0.46 -10.46
CA ILE A 73 -8.46 -1.53 -11.02
C ILE A 73 -9.30 -2.77 -11.27
N GLU A 74 -10.08 -3.21 -10.27
CA GLU A 74 -10.94 -4.40 -10.38
C GLU A 74 -11.95 -4.26 -11.53
N GLU A 75 -12.57 -3.09 -11.69
CA GLU A 75 -13.48 -2.80 -12.80
C GLU A 75 -12.77 -2.87 -14.16
N ALA A 76 -11.54 -2.34 -14.26
CA ALA A 76 -10.76 -2.38 -15.49
C ALA A 76 -10.35 -3.81 -15.88
N GLU A 77 -9.95 -4.63 -14.90
CA GLU A 77 -9.65 -6.06 -15.10
C GLU A 77 -10.89 -6.85 -15.50
N GLY A 78 -12.04 -6.57 -14.88
CA GLY A 78 -13.32 -7.20 -15.19
C GLY A 78 -13.79 -6.93 -16.63
N MET A 79 -13.65 -5.69 -17.12
CA MET A 79 -14.00 -5.33 -18.50
C MET A 79 -13.12 -6.05 -19.53
N GLN A 80 -11.82 -6.18 -19.27
CA GLN A 80 -10.92 -6.97 -20.13
C GLN A 80 -11.31 -8.44 -20.18
N HIS A 81 -11.91 -8.97 -19.11
CA HIS A 81 -12.38 -10.35 -19.09
C HIS A 81 -13.65 -10.57 -19.92
N MET A 82 -14.53 -9.55 -20.00
CA MET A 82 -15.78 -9.59 -20.78
C MET A 82 -15.55 -9.38 -22.29
N ASP A 83 -14.55 -8.59 -22.68
CA ASP A 83 -14.20 -8.39 -24.10
C ASP A 83 -13.58 -9.65 -24.75
N ASN A 84 -13.16 -10.63 -23.94
CA ASN A 84 -12.59 -11.90 -24.39
C ASN A 84 -13.63 -13.06 -24.45
N GLU A 85 -14.90 -12.82 -24.08
CA GLU A 85 -15.97 -13.79 -24.30
C GLU A 85 -16.58 -13.57 -25.70
N ASP A 86 -16.22 -14.48 -26.61
CA ASP A 86 -16.64 -14.53 -28.02
C ASP A 86 -18.19 -14.54 -28.18
N PRO A 87 -18.80 -13.65 -28.99
CA PRO A 87 -20.24 -13.62 -29.20
C PRO A 87 -20.82 -14.84 -29.97
N GLU A 88 -20.04 -15.85 -30.33
CA GLU A 88 -20.50 -17.05 -31.08
C GLU A 88 -21.17 -18.15 -30.23
N MET A 89 -21.94 -17.82 -29.18
CA MET A 89 -22.82 -18.79 -28.49
C MET A 89 -24.30 -18.40 -28.59
N GLY A 90 -24.78 -18.24 -29.83
CA GLY A 90 -26.16 -17.79 -30.08
C GLY A 90 -26.82 -18.27 -31.37
N LEU A 91 -26.31 -19.29 -32.06
CA LEU A 91 -26.99 -19.88 -33.22
C LEU A 91 -26.82 -21.40 -33.23
N ASP A 92 -27.71 -22.10 -32.53
CA ASP A 92 -28.18 -23.46 -32.84
C ASP A 92 -29.67 -23.57 -32.46
#